data_AF-A0A6M3IJV2-F1
#
_entry.id   AF-A0A6M3IJV2-F1
#
_cell.length_a   1.000
_cell.length_b   1.000
_cell.length_c   1.000
_cell.angle_alpha   90.00
_cell.angle_beta   90.00
_cell.angle_gamma   90.00
#
_symmetry.space_group_name_H-M   'P 1'
#
loop_
_entity.id
_entity.type
_entity.pdbx_description
1 polymer ?
#
loop_
_entity_poly.entity_id
_entity_poly.type
_entity_poly.pdbx_seq_one_letter_code
_entity_poly.pdbx_strand_id
1 'polypeptide(L)'
;MSNDTIGRAIGVVEQNLSITNSREEKVQIRIKFDFSTATNNEIIGWAVSNRVIAFQRPARALSVDELHSLNNTTIIATEAGKKVKSREEKINDLVNAGLPMQLAVFAVDNPSKFNEVVDNLDTTTVDNNEVE
;
A
#
# COMPACT_ATOMS: atom_id res chain seq x y z
N MET A 1 19.30 -21.01 9.45
CA MET A 1 19.87 -19.67 9.11
C MET A 1 18.71 -18.71 9.08
N SER A 2 18.83 -17.53 9.68
CA SER A 2 17.74 -16.55 9.69
C SER A 2 17.35 -16.20 8.25
N ASN A 3 16.08 -16.40 7.88
CA ASN A 3 15.50 -15.93 6.62
C ASN A 3 15.18 -14.43 6.69
N ASP A 4 16.04 -13.64 7.34
CA ASP A 4 15.85 -12.20 7.38
C ASP A 4 16.21 -11.62 6.02
N THR A 5 15.17 -11.19 5.31
CA THR A 5 15.35 -10.42 4.09
C THR A 5 16.00 -9.09 4.44
N ILE A 6 16.78 -8.55 3.50
CA ILE A 6 17.37 -7.21 3.60
C ILE A 6 16.27 -6.17 3.91
N GLY A 7 15.02 -6.44 3.50
CA GLY A 7 13.87 -5.56 3.70
C GLY A 7 13.47 -5.42 5.15
N ARG A 8 13.48 -6.52 5.90
CA ARG A 8 13.27 -6.49 7.36
C ARG A 8 14.36 -5.72 8.09
N ALA A 9 15.61 -5.82 7.62
CA ALA A 9 16.73 -5.08 8.21
C ALA A 9 16.66 -3.56 7.92
N ILE A 10 16.15 -3.17 6.73
CA ILE A 10 15.94 -1.76 6.38
C ILE A 10 14.73 -1.18 7.14
N GLY A 11 13.63 -1.94 7.22
CA GLY A 11 12.40 -1.49 7.87
C GLY A 11 11.76 -0.32 7.12
N VAL A 12 11.57 0.81 7.82
CA VAL A 12 10.88 1.99 7.28
C VAL A 12 11.85 3.13 7.06
N VAL A 13 11.85 3.70 5.85
CA VAL A 13 12.71 4.84 5.48
C VAL A 13 11.84 6.04 5.17
N GLU A 14 12.09 7.15 5.86
CA GLU A 14 11.44 8.43 5.60
C GLU A 14 12.19 9.24 4.54
N GLN A 15 11.45 9.87 3.62
CA GLN A 15 11.99 10.79 2.63
C GLN A 15 11.13 12.03 2.50
N ASN A 16 11.78 13.19 2.35
CA ASN A 16 11.14 14.43 1.97
C ASN A 16 11.30 14.62 0.46
N LEU A 17 10.19 14.68 -0.27
CA LEU A 17 10.14 14.73 -1.72
C LEU A 17 9.58 16.07 -2.18
N SER A 18 10.24 16.67 -3.17
CA SER A 18 9.68 17.78 -3.94
C SER A 18 9.09 17.23 -5.23
N ILE A 19 7.80 17.41 -5.46
CA ILE A 19 7.08 16.91 -6.63
C ILE A 19 6.51 18.10 -7.39
N THR A 20 6.82 18.17 -8.68
CA THR A 20 6.19 19.11 -9.61
C THR A 20 5.17 18.34 -10.43
N ASN A 21 3.88 18.66 -10.30
CA ASN A 21 2.84 17.98 -11.07
C ASN A 21 2.82 18.43 -12.55
N SER A 22 1.95 17.83 -13.37
CA SER A 22 1.79 18.17 -14.78
C SER A 22 1.26 19.58 -15.03
N ARG A 23 0.73 20.25 -14.00
CA ARG A 23 0.29 21.65 -14.01
C ARG A 23 1.38 22.61 -13.55
N GLU A 24 2.62 22.11 -13.42
CA GLU A 24 3.80 22.86 -12.94
C GLU A 24 3.71 23.33 -11.48
N GLU A 25 2.74 22.83 -10.72
CA GLU A 25 2.58 23.12 -9.31
C GLU A 25 3.57 22.28 -8.50
N LYS A 26 4.24 22.91 -7.53
CA LYS A 26 5.27 22.26 -6.70
C LYS A 26 4.74 22.02 -5.30
N VAL A 27 4.85 20.77 -4.84
CA VAL A 27 4.48 20.36 -3.49
C VAL A 27 5.67 19.67 -2.84
N GLN A 28 5.92 19.97 -1.57
CA GLN A 28 6.85 19.23 -0.73
C GLN A 28 6.06 18.32 0.19
N ILE A 29 6.35 17.02 0.14
CA ILE A 29 5.67 16.03 0.96
C ILE A 29 6.69 15.10 1.61
N ARG A 30 6.36 14.66 2.82
CA ARG A 30 7.12 13.66 3.56
C ARG A 30 6.42 12.31 3.39
N ILE A 31 7.14 11.30 2.94
CA ILE A 31 6.61 9.94 2.75
C ILE A 31 7.54 8.95 3.41
N LYS A 32 6.95 7.90 3.99
CA LYS A 32 7.67 6.75 4.52
C LYS A 32 7.52 5.58 3.55
N PHE A 33 8.62 4.91 3.24
CA PHE A 33 8.60 3.67 2.48
C PHE A 33 8.87 2.51 3.42
N ASP A 34 7.97 1.54 3.45
CA ASP A 34 8.10 0.33 4.26
C ASP A 34 8.65 -0.83 3.42
N PHE A 35 9.81 -1.35 3.80
CA PHE A 35 10.53 -2.42 3.12
C PHE A 35 10.40 -3.76 3.86
N SER A 36 9.70 -3.81 4.98
CA SER A 36 9.62 -5.00 5.85
C SER A 36 9.12 -6.26 5.12
N THR A 37 8.33 -6.08 4.06
CA THR A 37 7.81 -7.14 3.20
C THR A 37 8.57 -7.32 1.88
N ALA A 38 9.56 -6.48 1.60
CA ALA A 38 10.32 -6.51 0.35
C ALA A 38 11.35 -7.65 0.33
N THR A 39 11.42 -8.33 -0.80
CA THR A 39 12.44 -9.34 -1.10
C THR A 39 13.79 -8.69 -1.42
N ASN A 40 14.87 -9.46 -1.29
CA ASN A 40 16.22 -8.98 -1.59
C ASN A 40 16.35 -8.48 -3.05
N ASN A 41 15.71 -9.17 -4.00
CA ASN A 41 15.72 -8.77 -5.40
C ASN A 41 14.97 -7.45 -5.62
N GLU A 42 13.84 -7.26 -4.96
CA GLU A 42 13.11 -5.99 -5.02
C GLU A 42 13.98 -4.85 -4.47
N ILE A 43 14.65 -5.06 -3.33
CA ILE A 43 15.52 -4.05 -2.73
C ILE A 43 16.68 -3.67 -3.64
N ILE A 44 17.31 -4.66 -4.28
CA ILE A 44 18.38 -4.43 -5.26
C ILE A 44 17.83 -3.64 -6.46
N GLY A 45 16.69 -4.04 -7.04
CA GLY A 45 16.07 -3.32 -8.15
C GLY A 45 15.72 -1.86 -7.81
N TRP A 46 15.32 -1.65 -6.56
CA TRP A 46 15.04 -0.36 -6.00
C TRP A 46 16.31 0.49 -5.73
N ALA A 47 17.44 -0.12 -5.35
CA ALA A 47 18.72 0.60 -5.24
C ALA A 47 19.23 1.09 -6.61
N VAL A 48 18.95 0.33 -7.68
CA VAL A 48 19.40 0.63 -9.05
C VAL A 48 18.52 1.67 -9.77
N SER A 49 17.20 1.72 -9.50
CA SER A 49 16.25 2.48 -10.34
C SER A 49 15.84 3.88 -9.85
N ASN A 50 16.59 4.48 -8.90
CA ASN A 50 16.31 5.80 -8.30
C ASN A 50 14.84 5.99 -7.87
N ARG A 51 14.49 5.31 -6.76
CA ARG A 51 13.17 5.14 -6.11
C ARG A 51 12.24 6.36 -6.13
N VAL A 52 12.80 7.55 -5.90
CA VAL A 52 12.06 8.81 -5.89
C VAL A 52 11.38 9.04 -7.23
N ILE A 53 12.03 8.69 -8.34
CA ILE A 53 11.50 8.85 -9.68
C ILE A 53 10.33 7.89 -9.93
N ALA A 54 10.43 6.64 -9.44
CA ALA A 54 9.37 5.65 -9.57
C ALA A 54 8.08 6.13 -8.90
N PHE A 55 8.15 6.67 -7.68
CA PHE A 55 6.99 7.26 -7.01
C PHE A 55 6.57 8.61 -7.62
N GLN A 56 7.52 9.46 -8.01
CA GLN A 56 7.22 10.77 -8.60
C GLN A 56 6.43 10.63 -9.90
N ARG A 57 6.74 9.67 -10.77
CA ARG A 57 6.06 9.48 -12.06
C ARG A 57 4.52 9.46 -11.95
N PRO A 58 3.90 8.55 -11.17
CA PRO A 58 2.46 8.58 -10.95
C PRO A 58 2.01 9.78 -10.12
N ALA A 59 2.80 10.23 -9.14
CA ALA A 59 2.46 11.38 -8.32
C ALA A 59 2.33 12.69 -9.12
N ARG A 60 3.06 12.83 -10.24
CA ARG A 60 2.95 14.00 -11.13
C ARG A 60 1.56 14.15 -11.78
N ALA A 61 0.78 13.08 -11.84
CA ALA A 61 -0.58 13.11 -12.39
C ALA A 61 -1.64 13.53 -11.36
N LEU A 62 -1.27 13.63 -10.09
CA LEU A 62 -2.17 13.99 -8.99
C LEU A 62 -2.32 15.51 -8.87
N SER A 63 -3.49 15.92 -8.38
CA SER A 63 -3.73 17.31 -7.95
C SER A 63 -2.92 17.65 -6.69
N VAL A 64 -2.79 18.94 -6.40
CA VAL A 64 -2.10 19.42 -5.19
C VAL A 64 -2.77 18.90 -3.92
N ASP A 65 -4.11 18.88 -3.87
CA ASP A 65 -4.85 18.36 -2.71
C ASP A 65 -4.60 16.87 -2.48
N GLU A 66 -4.61 16.08 -3.57
CA GLU A 66 -4.25 14.66 -3.50
C GLU A 66 -2.80 14.46 -3.06
N LEU A 67 -1.86 15.26 -3.57
CA LEU A 67 -0.45 15.20 -3.14
C LEU A 67 -0.31 15.52 -1.65
N HIS A 68 -1.02 16.54 -1.15
CA HIS A 68 -1.02 16.86 0.28
C HIS A 68 -1.63 15.75 1.13
N SER A 69 -2.62 15.03 0.62
CA SER A 69 -3.20 13.87 1.31
C SER A 69 -2.19 12.72 1.50
N LEU A 70 -1.14 12.68 0.68
CA LEU A 70 -0.05 11.70 0.79
C LEU A 70 1.02 12.11 1.81
N ASN A 71 0.95 13.32 2.36
CA ASN A 71 1.94 13.79 3.34
C ASN A 71 1.85 12.98 4.64
N ASN A 72 3.01 12.56 5.16
CA ASN A 72 3.19 11.66 6.29
C ASN A 72 2.61 10.24 6.10
N THR A 73 2.28 9.83 4.88
CA THR A 73 1.79 8.47 4.62
C THR A 73 2.93 7.47 4.52
N THR A 74 2.63 6.21 4.86
CA THR A 74 3.52 5.07 4.65
C THR A 74 3.08 4.29 3.42
N ILE A 75 4.00 4.08 2.50
CA ILE A 75 3.78 3.33 1.26
C ILE A 75 4.61 2.06 1.33
N ILE A 76 3.97 0.92 1.06
CA ILE A 76 4.68 -0.37 0.96
C ILE A 76 5.61 -0.31 -0.24
N ALA A 77 6.85 -0.74 -0.04
CA ALA A 77 7.87 -0.57 -1.03
C ALA A 77 7.52 -1.28 -2.37
N THR A 78 6.99 -2.49 -2.31
CA THR A 78 6.57 -3.25 -3.50
C THR A 78 5.51 -2.52 -4.34
N GLU A 79 4.78 -1.57 -3.77
CA GLU A 79 3.71 -0.82 -4.41
C GLU A 79 4.15 0.56 -4.94
N ALA A 80 5.32 1.05 -4.53
CA ALA A 80 5.80 2.37 -4.93
C ALA A 80 6.27 2.37 -6.39
N GLY A 81 5.54 3.09 -7.24
CA GLY A 81 5.71 3.09 -8.70
C GLY A 81 4.48 2.63 -9.46
N LYS A 82 3.53 1.98 -8.78
CA LYS A 82 2.17 1.83 -9.27
C LYS A 82 1.41 3.13 -9.04
N LYS A 83 0.37 3.38 -9.85
CA LYS A 83 -0.55 4.50 -9.62
C LYS A 83 -1.11 4.35 -8.20
N VAL A 84 -0.94 5.38 -7.36
CA VAL A 84 -1.61 5.40 -6.05
C VAL A 84 -3.09 5.53 -6.33
N LYS A 85 -3.82 4.44 -6.12
CA LYS A 85 -5.26 4.38 -6.38
C LYS A 85 -6.01 5.24 -5.37
N SER A 86 -6.96 6.04 -5.83
CA SER A 86 -7.85 6.81 -4.95
C SER A 86 -8.69 5.87 -4.07
N ARG A 87 -9.31 6.41 -3.01
CA ARG A 87 -10.24 5.63 -2.17
C ARG A 87 -11.32 4.95 -3.01
N GLU A 88 -11.91 5.70 -3.94
CA GLU A 88 -12.95 5.22 -4.84
C GLU A 88 -12.44 4.16 -5.82
N GLU A 89 -11.23 4.32 -6.35
CA GLU A 89 -10.61 3.31 -7.21
C GLU A 89 -10.37 2.00 -6.45
N LYS A 90 -9.91 2.07 -5.20
CA LYS A 90 -9.72 0.88 -4.35
C LYS A 90 -11.04 0.16 -4.06
N ILE A 91 -12.10 0.91 -3.76
CA ILE A 91 -13.44 0.33 -3.54
C ILE A 91 -13.94 -0.35 -4.82
N ASN A 92 -13.81 0.32 -5.97
CA ASN A 92 -14.25 -0.24 -7.25
C ASN A 92 -13.48 -1.49 -7.64
N ASP A 93 -12.18 -1.57 -7.39
CA ASP A 93 -11.40 -2.79 -7.63
C ASP A 93 -11.92 -3.97 -6.82
N LEU A 94 -12.22 -3.77 -5.53
CA LEU A 94 -12.76 -4.80 -4.65
C LEU A 94 -14.16 -5.22 -5.12
N VAL A 95 -15.00 -4.27 -5.52
CA VAL A 95 -16.33 -4.57 -6.07
C VAL A 95 -16.24 -5.38 -7.36
N ASN A 96 -15.32 -5.02 -8.25
CA ASN A 96 -15.07 -5.78 -9.49
C ASN A 96 -14.48 -7.17 -9.22
N ALA A 97 -13.77 -7.35 -8.10
CA ALA A 97 -13.30 -8.66 -7.63
C ALA A 97 -14.43 -9.52 -7.00
N GLY A 98 -15.66 -8.99 -6.94
CA GLY A 98 -16.83 -9.70 -6.43
C GLY A 98 -17.19 -9.38 -4.98
N LEU A 99 -16.50 -8.43 -4.33
CA LEU A 99 -16.86 -8.01 -2.98
C LEU A 99 -18.12 -7.09 -3.01
N PRO A 100 -19.12 -7.31 -2.14
CA PRO A 100 -20.22 -6.36 -1.99
C PRO A 100 -19.73 -4.96 -1.63
N MET A 101 -20.34 -3.92 -2.21
CA MET A 101 -19.94 -2.52 -2.03
C MET A 101 -19.72 -2.11 -0.57
N GLN A 102 -20.61 -2.53 0.35
CA GLN A 102 -20.49 -2.19 1.77
C GLN A 102 -19.25 -2.82 2.43
N LEU A 103 -18.89 -4.05 2.02
CA LEU A 103 -17.68 -4.72 2.49
C LEU A 103 -16.42 -4.13 1.86
N ALA A 104 -16.48 -3.73 0.58
CA ALA A 104 -15.38 -3.05 -0.09
C ALA A 104 -15.05 -1.71 0.57
N VAL A 105 -16.07 -0.91 0.91
CA VAL A 105 -15.92 0.33 1.68
C VAL A 105 -15.31 0.04 3.05
N PHE A 106 -15.82 -0.97 3.76
CA PHE A 106 -15.33 -1.33 5.09
C PHE A 106 -13.87 -1.82 5.06
N ALA A 107 -13.48 -2.61 4.07
CA ALA A 107 -12.11 -3.08 3.87
C ALA A 107 -11.13 -1.94 3.58
N VAL A 108 -11.55 -0.92 2.83
CA VAL A 108 -10.71 0.24 2.50
C VAL A 108 -10.62 1.22 3.68
N ASP A 109 -11.73 1.48 4.37
CA ASP A 109 -11.77 2.46 5.46
C ASP A 109 -11.26 1.88 6.79
N ASN A 110 -11.39 0.56 7.01
CA ASN A 110 -11.03 -0.12 8.26
C ASN A 110 -10.32 -1.47 8.00
N PRO A 111 -9.14 -1.47 7.35
CA PRO A 111 -8.46 -2.70 6.92
C PRO A 111 -8.14 -3.67 8.07
N SER A 112 -7.76 -3.17 9.25
CA SER A 112 -7.44 -4.04 10.40
C SER A 112 -8.65 -4.82 10.91
N LYS A 113 -9.81 -4.16 11.00
CA LYS A 113 -11.05 -4.81 11.46
C LYS A 113 -11.59 -5.77 10.42
N PHE A 114 -11.40 -5.46 9.14
CA PHE A 114 -11.78 -6.37 8.06
C PHE A 114 -11.02 -7.70 8.14
N ASN A 115 -9.70 -7.65 8.36
CA ASN A 115 -8.90 -8.87 8.53
C ASN A 115 -9.35 -9.70 9.73
N GLU A 116 -9.63 -9.07 10.88
CA GLU A 116 -10.16 -9.77 12.06
C GLU A 116 -11.49 -10.49 11.77
N VAL A 117 -12.39 -9.87 11.00
CA VAL A 117 -13.68 -10.50 10.64
C VAL A 117 -13.47 -11.68 9.68
N VAL A 118 -12.56 -11.56 8.71
CA VAL A 118 -12.25 -12.63 7.76
C VAL A 118 -11.57 -13.81 8.46
N ASP A 119 -10.61 -13.55 9.36
CA ASP A 119 -9.92 -14.59 10.13
C ASP A 119 -10.89 -15.35 11.07
N ASN A 120 -11.92 -14.68 11.60
CA ASN A 120 -12.96 -15.32 12.40
C ASN A 120 -13.97 -16.13 11.57
N LEU A 121 -14.15 -15.82 10.28
CA LEU A 121 -15.02 -16.59 9.39
C LEU A 121 -14.39 -17.92 8.98
N ASP A 122 -13.07 -17.95 8.73
CA ASP A 122 -12.36 -19.18 8.35
C ASP A 122 -12.30 -20.22 9.49
N THR A 123 -12.30 -19.76 10.74
CA THR A 123 -12.23 -20.63 11.92
C THR A 123 -13.56 -21.28 12.30
N THR A 124 -14.69 -20.89 11.70
CA THR A 124 -16.02 -21.43 12.06
C THR A 124 -16.44 -22.65 11.23
N THR A 125 -15.61 -23.11 10.27
CA THR A 125 -16.02 -24.12 9.28
C THR A 125 -15.64 -25.58 9.60
N VAL A 126 -15.02 -25.89 10.73
CA VAL A 126 -14.66 -27.28 11.08
C VAL A 126 -14.86 -27.55 12.56
N ASP A 127 -16.10 -27.87 12.97
CA ASP A 127 -16.40 -28.65 14.18
C ASP A 127 -17.88 -29.07 14.19
N ASN A 128 -18.29 -29.85 13.19
CA ASN A 128 -19.61 -30.51 13.19
C ASN A 128 -19.52 -31.95 12.67
N ASN A 129 -18.59 -32.75 13.20
CA ASN A 129 -18.61 -34.21 13.02
C ASN A 129 -18.06 -34.91 14.28
N GLU A 130 -18.79 -34.82 15.40
CA GLU A 130 -18.72 -35.81 16.48
C GLU A 130 -20.11 -36.00 17.11
N VAL A 131 -20.98 -36.75 16.44
CA VAL A 131 -22.03 -37.65 17.00
C VAL A 131 -22.60 -38.38 15.77
N GLU A 132 -22.63 -39.71 15.64
CA GLU A 132 -22.92 -40.78 16.60
C GLU A 132 -22.41 -42.12 16.03
#